data_AF-A0A1L3ZX40-F1
#
_entry.id   AF-A0A1L3ZX40-F1
#
_cell.length_a   1.000
_cell.length_b   1.000
_cell.length_c   1.000
_cell.angle_alpha   90.00
_cell.angle_beta   90.00
_cell.angle_gamma   90.00
#
_symmetry.space_group_name_H-M   'P 1'
#
loop_
_entity.id
_entity.type
_entity.pdbx_description
1 polymer ?
#
loop_
_entity_poly.entity_id
_entity_poly.type
_entity_poly.pdbx_seq_one_letter_code
_entity_poly.pdbx_strand_id
1 'polypeptide(L)'
;MRLLAPSLLAMVMLGPAAPSGAQTFEAQARALDGDTVAVDFRLLGVDSFERRQLCQRASGCWPCGKAAQDLAANALRSRTAVIRLTAANSYGRRIATVTMAGKDLGERLIRAGLAVPEIQYLKNDPGRATRYRAAFAQAKASRAGAFAGTWIEPSRWRHGERLRCERRPAP
;
A
#
# COMPACT_ATOMS: atom_id res chain seq x y z
N MET A 1 -55.64 -31.38 -11.53
CA MET A 1 -55.41 -30.44 -10.40
C MET A 1 -53.93 -30.07 -10.40
N ARG A 2 -53.54 -28.97 -11.07
CA ARG A 2 -52.15 -28.49 -11.12
C ARG A 2 -52.03 -27.30 -10.17
N LEU A 3 -51.19 -27.45 -9.15
CA LEU A 3 -50.94 -26.46 -8.10
C LEU A 3 -50.25 -25.23 -8.69
N LEU A 4 -50.86 -24.05 -8.51
CA LEU A 4 -50.27 -22.75 -8.83
C LEU A 4 -49.24 -22.40 -7.75
N ALA A 5 -47.98 -22.20 -8.13
CA ALA A 5 -46.94 -21.70 -7.22
C ALA A 5 -47.02 -20.16 -7.15
N PRO A 6 -47.14 -19.54 -5.97
CA PRO A 6 -47.14 -18.08 -5.85
C PRO A 6 -45.73 -17.56 -6.06
N SER A 7 -45.53 -16.75 -7.11
CA SER A 7 -44.30 -15.97 -7.29
C SER A 7 -44.26 -14.85 -6.26
N LEU A 8 -43.40 -14.98 -5.25
CA LEU A 8 -43.06 -13.85 -4.38
C LEU A 8 -42.19 -12.86 -5.17
N LEU A 9 -42.79 -11.74 -5.57
CA LEU A 9 -42.08 -10.59 -6.12
C LEU A 9 -41.26 -9.95 -4.99
N ALA A 10 -39.94 -10.12 -5.01
CA ALA A 10 -39.04 -9.49 -4.04
C ALA A 10 -38.99 -7.97 -4.29
N MET A 11 -39.59 -7.19 -3.40
CA MET A 11 -39.55 -5.73 -3.44
C MET A 11 -38.16 -5.25 -2.99
N VAL A 12 -37.32 -4.87 -3.96
CA VAL A 12 -36.00 -4.29 -3.70
C VAL A 12 -36.19 -2.86 -3.17
N MET A 13 -36.02 -2.69 -1.87
CA MET A 13 -36.01 -1.38 -1.22
C MET A 13 -34.71 -0.64 -1.62
N LEU A 14 -34.79 0.22 -2.64
CA LEU A 14 -33.73 1.17 -2.97
C LEU A 14 -33.65 2.23 -1.86
N GLY A 15 -32.73 2.04 -0.91
CA GLY A 15 -32.43 3.04 0.11
C GLY A 15 -31.84 4.32 -0.51
N PRO A 16 -32.01 5.50 0.13
CA PRO A 16 -31.52 6.76 -0.40
C PRO A 16 -29.99 6.72 -0.53
N ALA A 17 -29.49 7.04 -1.73
CA ALA A 17 -28.07 7.24 -1.96
C ALA A 17 -27.60 8.43 -1.12
N ALA A 18 -26.71 8.20 -0.15
CA ALA A 18 -26.12 9.28 0.63
C ALA A 18 -25.44 10.27 -0.33
N PRO A 19 -25.61 11.59 -0.14
CA PRO A 19 -24.97 12.58 -1.00
C PRO A 19 -23.45 12.41 -0.89
N SER A 20 -22.82 12.13 -2.04
CA SER A 20 -21.37 12.20 -2.20
C SER A 20 -20.95 13.69 -2.19
N GLY A 21 -20.98 14.31 -1.02
CA GLY A 21 -20.44 15.66 -0.85
C GLY A 21 -18.98 15.70 -1.26
N ALA A 22 -18.58 16.76 -1.95
CA ALA A 22 -17.17 17.00 -2.27
C ALA A 22 -16.35 16.96 -0.97
N GLN A 23 -15.41 16.02 -0.89
CA GLN A 23 -14.56 15.86 0.28
C GLN A 23 -13.34 16.77 0.12
N THR A 24 -13.29 17.85 0.88
CA THR A 24 -12.10 18.70 1.00
C THR A 24 -11.06 18.00 1.87
N PHE A 25 -9.78 18.11 1.49
CA PHE A 25 -8.68 17.66 2.33
C PHE A 25 -7.52 18.65 2.24
N GLU A 26 -6.76 18.75 3.34
CA GLU A 26 -5.47 19.43 3.35
C GLU A 26 -4.36 18.41 3.05
N ALA A 27 -3.39 18.80 2.24
CA ALA A 27 -2.22 17.98 1.93
C ALA A 27 -1.00 18.84 1.64
N GLN A 28 0.17 18.26 1.90
CA GLN A 28 1.39 18.74 1.28
C GLN A 28 1.32 18.45 -0.23
N ALA A 29 1.64 19.46 -1.02
CA ALA A 29 1.60 19.40 -2.47
C ALA A 29 2.86 20.03 -3.07
N ARG A 30 3.16 19.66 -4.31
CA ARG A 30 4.20 20.29 -5.12
C ARG A 30 3.70 20.51 -6.54
N ALA A 31 4.10 21.62 -7.15
CA ALA A 31 3.85 21.86 -8.56
C ALA A 31 4.64 20.85 -9.41
N LEU A 32 3.98 20.27 -10.41
CA LEU A 32 4.62 19.58 -11.52
C LEU A 32 4.82 20.54 -12.69
N ASP A 33 3.82 21.39 -12.94
CA ASP A 33 3.83 22.51 -13.90
C ASP A 33 2.81 23.61 -13.46
N GLY A 34 2.40 24.50 -14.36
CA GLY A 34 1.61 25.70 -14.06
C GLY A 34 0.15 25.46 -13.65
N ASP A 35 -0.41 24.29 -13.97
CA ASP A 35 -1.78 23.89 -13.63
C ASP A 35 -1.88 22.47 -13.06
N THR A 36 -0.76 21.74 -12.96
CA THR A 36 -0.69 20.38 -12.42
C THR A 36 0.09 20.33 -11.12
N VAL A 37 -0.52 19.72 -10.09
CA VAL A 37 0.11 19.50 -8.78
C VAL A 37 0.13 18.01 -8.41
N ALA A 38 1.19 17.57 -7.73
CA ALA A 38 1.24 16.28 -7.04
C ALA A 38 0.95 16.48 -5.55
N VAL A 39 0.17 15.58 -4.97
CA VAL A 39 -0.16 15.57 -3.53
C VAL A 39 0.40 14.33 -2.85
N ASP A 40 0.90 14.53 -1.63
CA ASP A 40 1.54 13.46 -0.86
C ASP A 40 0.55 12.80 0.11
N PHE A 41 0.49 11.47 0.08
CA PHE A 41 -0.23 10.67 1.06
C PHE A 41 0.56 9.41 1.43
N ARG A 42 0.23 8.83 2.59
CA ARG A 42 0.75 7.52 3.02
C ARG A 42 -0.25 6.42 2.67
N LEU A 43 0.24 5.25 2.31
CA LEU A 43 -0.60 4.07 2.12
C LEU A 43 -1.08 3.55 3.47
N LEU A 44 -2.38 3.26 3.58
CA LEU A 44 -2.98 2.68 4.77
C LEU A 44 -2.46 1.26 5.01
N GLY A 45 -1.89 1.01 6.19
CA GLY A 45 -1.49 -0.34 6.61
C GLY A 45 -0.27 -0.91 5.89
N VAL A 46 0.56 -0.06 5.27
CA VAL A 46 1.77 -0.45 4.53
C VAL A 46 2.95 0.37 5.03
N ASP A 47 4.02 -0.31 5.46
CA ASP A 47 5.34 0.31 5.68
C ASP A 47 6.29 -0.22 4.61
N SER A 48 6.63 0.63 3.64
CA SER A 48 7.47 0.26 2.50
C SER A 48 8.94 0.54 2.81
N PHE A 49 9.86 -0.24 2.21
CA PHE A 49 11.29 0.05 2.34
C PHE A 49 11.60 1.47 1.90
N GLU A 50 12.31 2.22 2.73
CA GLU A 50 12.58 3.63 2.49
C GLU A 50 13.43 3.81 1.24
N ARG A 51 13.23 4.88 0.45
CA ARG A 51 13.86 5.05 -0.89
C ARG A 51 15.36 4.74 -0.95
N ARG A 52 16.11 5.03 0.12
CA ARG A 52 17.58 4.83 0.22
C ARG A 52 17.98 3.57 0.98
N GLN A 53 17.03 2.80 1.49
CA GLN A 53 17.27 1.58 2.24
C GLN A 53 17.83 0.47 1.35
N LEU A 54 18.89 -0.17 1.82
CA LEU A 54 19.42 -1.39 1.21
C LEU A 54 18.90 -2.63 1.93
N CYS A 55 18.84 -3.71 1.17
CA CYS A 55 18.60 -5.06 1.68
C CYS A 55 19.74 -5.96 1.20
N GLN A 56 19.95 -7.09 1.87
CA GLN A 56 20.98 -8.06 1.51
C GLN A 56 20.37 -9.30 0.88
N ARG A 57 21.00 -9.80 -0.18
CA ARG A 57 20.75 -11.11 -0.78
C ARG A 57 22.09 -11.82 -1.03
N ALA A 58 22.06 -13.03 -1.58
CA ALA A 58 23.27 -13.81 -1.83
C ALA A 58 24.32 -13.04 -2.66
N SER A 59 23.89 -12.23 -3.62
CA SER A 59 24.76 -11.39 -4.46
C SER A 59 25.27 -10.12 -3.78
N GLY A 60 25.06 -9.95 -2.46
CA GLY A 60 25.36 -8.73 -1.73
C GLY A 60 24.17 -7.78 -1.58
N CYS A 61 24.45 -6.51 -1.26
CA CYS A 61 23.42 -5.53 -0.99
C CYS A 61 22.88 -4.86 -2.24
N TRP A 62 21.59 -4.57 -2.20
CA TRP A 62 20.84 -4.07 -3.34
C TRP A 62 19.79 -3.05 -2.87
N PRO A 63 19.37 -2.11 -3.74
CA PRO A 63 18.55 -0.97 -3.34
C PRO A 63 17.06 -1.34 -3.28
N CYS A 64 16.67 -2.14 -2.30
CA CYS A 64 15.28 -2.59 -2.13
C CYS A 64 14.29 -1.43 -1.96
N GLY A 65 14.70 -0.33 -1.32
CA GLY A 65 13.91 0.89 -1.23
C GLY A 65 13.60 1.53 -2.59
N LYS A 66 14.61 1.61 -3.46
CA LYS A 66 14.43 2.09 -4.83
C LYS A 66 13.53 1.15 -5.64
N ALA A 67 13.71 -0.16 -5.47
CA ALA A 67 12.84 -1.14 -6.13
C ALA A 67 11.37 -1.02 -5.69
N ALA A 68 11.12 -0.71 -4.41
CA ALA A 68 9.77 -0.42 -3.91
C ALA A 68 9.17 0.83 -4.58
N GLN A 69 9.94 1.92 -4.65
CA GLN A 69 9.55 3.15 -5.36
C GLN A 69 9.23 2.86 -6.84
N ASP A 70 10.08 2.09 -7.51
CA ASP A 70 9.94 1.77 -8.93
C ASP A 70 8.70 0.92 -9.20
N LEU A 71 8.42 -0.07 -8.35
CA LEU A 71 7.20 -0.86 -8.47
C LEU A 71 5.95 0.03 -8.35
N ALA A 72 5.92 0.94 -7.38
CA ALA A 72 4.81 1.88 -7.21
C ALA A 72 4.66 2.81 -8.41
N ALA A 73 5.76 3.42 -8.87
CA ALA A 73 5.75 4.31 -10.04
C ALA A 73 5.27 3.58 -11.30
N ASN A 74 5.78 2.37 -11.57
CA ASN A 74 5.33 1.54 -12.69
C ASN A 74 3.85 1.18 -12.59
N ALA A 75 3.38 0.86 -11.39
CA ALA A 75 1.98 0.54 -11.16
C ALA A 75 1.06 1.73 -11.52
N LEU A 76 1.44 2.93 -11.08
CA LEU A 76 0.67 4.16 -11.25
C LEU A 76 0.73 4.71 -12.68
N ARG A 77 1.84 4.51 -13.41
CA ARG A 77 1.94 4.91 -14.83
C ARG A 77 1.02 4.12 -15.74
N SER A 78 0.73 2.87 -15.39
CA SER A 78 0.09 1.93 -16.32
C SER A 78 -1.42 2.07 -16.44
N ARG A 79 -2.08 2.68 -15.43
CA ARG A 79 -3.55 2.68 -15.29
C ARG A 79 -3.99 3.83 -14.40
N THR A 80 -5.21 4.31 -14.61
CA THR A 80 -5.87 5.25 -13.68
C THR A 80 -5.94 4.66 -12.27
N ALA A 81 -5.46 5.43 -11.30
CA ALA A 81 -5.50 5.08 -9.90
C ALA A 81 -6.77 5.63 -9.24
N VAL A 82 -7.44 4.79 -8.45
CA VAL A 82 -8.50 5.22 -7.52
C VAL A 82 -7.86 5.36 -6.15
N ILE A 83 -7.78 6.60 -5.68
CA ILE A 83 -7.26 6.97 -4.37
C ILE A 83 -8.45 7.23 -3.45
N ARG A 84 -8.56 6.48 -2.35
CA ARG A 84 -9.60 6.71 -1.31
C ARG A 84 -8.92 7.16 -0.02
N LEU A 85 -9.15 8.42 0.34
CA LEU A 85 -8.65 8.99 1.59
C LEU A 85 -9.41 8.40 2.79
N THR A 86 -8.69 8.15 3.87
CA THR A 86 -9.27 7.81 5.17
C THR A 86 -9.48 9.09 5.98
N ALA A 87 -10.26 9.07 7.06
CA ALA A 87 -10.32 10.22 7.97
C ALA A 87 -8.96 10.52 8.65
N ALA A 88 -8.06 9.53 8.76
CA ALA A 88 -6.82 9.64 9.50
C ALA A 88 -5.69 10.39 8.75
N ASN A 89 -4.83 11.04 9.53
CA ASN A 89 -3.56 11.61 9.10
C ASN A 89 -2.39 10.95 9.86
N SER A 90 -1.18 11.07 9.31
CA SER A 90 0.05 10.60 9.96
C SER A 90 1.19 11.54 9.60
N TYR A 91 1.72 12.22 10.62
CA TYR A 91 2.80 13.22 10.48
C TYR A 91 2.52 14.26 9.39
N GLY A 92 1.34 14.87 9.41
CA GLY A 92 0.94 15.90 8.44
C GLY A 92 0.58 15.38 7.04
N ARG A 93 0.63 14.08 6.79
CA ARG A 93 0.20 13.48 5.51
C ARG A 93 -1.11 12.73 5.67
N ARG A 94 -1.99 12.86 4.67
CA ARG A 94 -3.23 12.09 4.59
C ARG A 94 -2.90 10.62 4.39
N ILE A 95 -3.75 9.75 4.92
CA ILE A 95 -3.65 8.31 4.72
C ILE A 95 -4.69 7.89 3.70
N ALA A 96 -4.28 7.09 2.71
CA ALA A 96 -5.13 6.67 1.62
C ALA A 96 -4.94 5.19 1.29
N THR A 97 -5.94 4.63 0.64
CA THR A 97 -5.81 3.37 -0.10
C THR A 97 -5.72 3.68 -1.58
N VAL A 98 -4.93 2.90 -2.31
CA VAL A 98 -4.75 3.09 -3.75
C VAL A 98 -5.01 1.79 -4.47
N THR A 99 -5.90 1.83 -5.45
CA THR A 99 -6.22 0.69 -6.30
C THR A 99 -6.09 1.07 -7.77
N MET A 100 -5.55 0.18 -8.59
CA MET A 100 -5.51 0.36 -10.05
C MET A 100 -6.17 -0.85 -10.71
N ALA A 101 -7.26 -0.62 -11.45
CA ALA A 101 -8.10 -1.68 -12.03
C ALA A 101 -8.43 -2.81 -11.04
N GLY A 102 -8.89 -2.44 -9.85
CA GLY A 102 -9.28 -3.38 -8.79
C GLY A 102 -8.12 -3.99 -7.99
N LYS A 103 -6.85 -3.73 -8.36
CA LYS A 103 -5.68 -4.26 -7.66
C LYS A 103 -5.14 -3.25 -6.64
N ASP A 104 -5.00 -3.67 -5.39
CA ASP A 104 -4.48 -2.86 -4.28
C ASP A 104 -2.96 -2.68 -4.38
N LEU A 105 -2.49 -1.43 -4.39
CA LEU A 105 -1.07 -1.09 -4.54
C LEU A 105 -0.24 -1.58 -3.33
N GLY A 106 -0.79 -1.41 -2.13
CA GLY A 106 -0.13 -1.86 -0.89
C GLY A 106 0.05 -3.36 -0.86
N GLU A 107 -1.00 -4.11 -1.23
CA GLU A 107 -0.94 -5.57 -1.36
C GLU A 107 0.12 -6.00 -2.38
N ARG A 108 0.23 -5.29 -3.50
CA ARG A 108 1.23 -5.57 -4.54
C ARG A 108 2.65 -5.36 -4.04
N LEU A 109 2.91 -4.28 -3.29
CA LEU A 109 4.21 -4.02 -2.67
C LEU A 109 4.58 -5.10 -1.64
N ILE A 110 3.63 -5.46 -0.78
CA ILE A 110 3.82 -6.50 0.24
C ILE A 110 4.11 -7.85 -0.42
N ARG A 111 3.30 -8.24 -1.41
CA ARG A 111 3.46 -9.51 -2.14
C ARG A 111 4.79 -9.61 -2.89
N ALA A 112 5.32 -8.47 -3.35
CA ALA A 112 6.63 -8.40 -4.00
C ALA A 112 7.82 -8.43 -3.01
N GLY A 113 7.55 -8.43 -1.70
CA GLY A 113 8.60 -8.33 -0.67
C GLY A 113 9.26 -6.96 -0.61
N LEU A 114 8.49 -5.90 -0.92
CA LEU A 114 8.94 -4.51 -0.98
C LEU A 114 8.19 -3.61 0.03
N ALA A 115 7.43 -4.22 0.93
CA ALA A 115 6.82 -3.58 2.08
C ALA A 115 6.46 -4.63 3.15
N VAL A 116 6.26 -4.18 4.38
CA VAL A 116 5.69 -4.96 5.47
C VAL A 116 4.27 -4.47 5.80
N PRO A 117 3.37 -5.37 6.23
CA PRO A 117 2.01 -4.99 6.58
C PRO A 117 1.93 -4.40 7.99
N GLU A 118 1.37 -3.19 8.12
CA GLU A 118 1.07 -2.53 9.40
C GLU A 118 -0.39 -2.79 9.79
N ILE A 119 -0.68 -4.05 10.13
CA ILE A 119 -2.02 -4.59 10.35
C ILE A 119 -2.79 -3.86 11.47
N GLN A 120 -2.08 -3.31 12.46
CA GLN A 120 -2.68 -2.57 13.57
C GLN A 120 -3.47 -1.32 13.12
N TYR A 121 -3.21 -0.81 11.92
CA TYR A 121 -3.96 0.31 11.32
C TYR A 121 -5.14 -0.14 10.45
N LEU A 122 -5.38 -1.45 10.32
CA LEU A 122 -6.44 -2.03 9.48
C LEU A 122 -7.62 -2.57 10.30
N LYS A 123 -7.82 -2.11 11.53
CA LYS A 123 -8.93 -2.54 12.41
C LYS A 123 -10.31 -2.39 11.74
N ASN A 124 -10.48 -1.33 10.95
CA ASN A 124 -11.73 -1.03 10.24
C ASN A 124 -11.80 -1.66 8.84
N ASP A 125 -10.80 -2.47 8.44
CA ASP A 125 -10.79 -3.20 7.17
C ASP A 125 -10.17 -4.60 7.37
N PRO A 126 -10.90 -5.52 8.05
CA PRO A 126 -10.41 -6.87 8.33
C PRO A 126 -10.15 -7.68 7.04
N GLY A 127 -10.86 -7.37 5.95
CA GLY A 127 -10.64 -7.98 4.65
C GLY A 127 -9.26 -7.64 4.08
N ARG A 128 -8.88 -6.36 4.07
CA ARG A 128 -7.52 -5.93 3.68
C ARG A 128 -6.47 -6.50 4.63
N ALA A 129 -6.72 -6.50 5.93
CA ALA A 129 -5.79 -7.07 6.90
C ALA A 129 -5.47 -8.54 6.60
N THR A 130 -6.49 -9.34 6.27
CA THR A 130 -6.32 -10.74 5.89
C THR A 130 -5.53 -10.90 4.59
N ARG A 131 -5.85 -10.11 3.55
CA ARG A 131 -5.09 -10.14 2.29
C ARG A 131 -3.63 -9.73 2.48
N TYR A 132 -3.36 -8.71 3.29
CA TYR A 132 -2.00 -8.24 3.57
C TYR A 132 -1.19 -9.27 4.35
N ARG A 133 -1.78 -9.95 5.35
CA ARG A 133 -1.15 -11.09 6.04
C ARG A 133 -0.80 -12.21 5.07
N ALA A 134 -1.74 -12.59 4.20
CA ALA A 134 -1.53 -13.65 3.22
C ALA A 134 -0.43 -13.29 2.21
N ALA A 135 -0.44 -12.06 1.69
CA ALA A 135 0.58 -11.55 0.78
C ALA A 135 1.97 -11.55 1.42
N PHE A 136 2.08 -11.13 2.68
CA PHE A 136 3.35 -11.10 3.42
C PHE A 136 3.86 -12.52 3.72
N ALA A 137 2.98 -13.43 4.13
CA ALA A 137 3.33 -14.84 4.34
C ALA A 137 3.84 -15.48 3.04
N GLN A 138 3.16 -15.24 1.92
CA GLN A 138 3.59 -15.73 0.61
C GLN A 138 4.96 -15.15 0.22
N ALA A 139 5.16 -13.84 0.36
CA ALA A 139 6.40 -13.18 0.00
C ALA A 139 7.59 -13.73 0.80
N LYS A 140 7.39 -14.01 2.10
CA LYS A 140 8.41 -14.67 2.93
C LYS A 140 8.68 -16.10 2.48
N ALA A 141 7.64 -16.89 2.23
CA ALA A 141 7.77 -18.28 1.79
C ALA A 141 8.49 -18.41 0.44
N SER A 142 8.21 -17.50 -0.51
CA SER A 142 8.84 -17.47 -1.82
C SER A 142 10.17 -16.70 -1.86
N ARG A 143 10.64 -16.19 -0.70
CA ARG A 143 11.86 -15.38 -0.60
C ARG A 143 11.86 -14.19 -1.57
N ALA A 144 10.70 -13.56 -1.76
CA ALA A 144 10.53 -12.43 -2.68
C ALA A 144 11.18 -11.15 -2.16
N GLY A 145 11.73 -10.35 -3.06
CA GLY A 145 12.26 -9.02 -2.76
C GLY A 145 13.25 -9.02 -1.60
N ALA A 146 13.00 -8.20 -0.58
CA ALA A 146 13.86 -8.08 0.60
C ALA A 146 13.97 -9.40 1.39
N PHE A 147 12.96 -10.26 1.32
CA PHE A 147 12.91 -11.53 2.03
C PHE A 147 13.80 -12.62 1.40
N ALA A 148 14.50 -12.30 0.31
CA ALA A 148 15.54 -13.15 -0.26
C ALA A 148 16.75 -13.34 0.67
N GLY A 149 16.98 -12.42 1.59
CA GLY A 149 18.08 -12.48 2.56
C GLY A 149 17.81 -11.59 3.77
N THR A 150 18.84 -10.89 4.24
CA THR A 150 18.75 -10.04 5.43
C THR A 150 18.16 -8.67 5.08
N TRP A 151 17.22 -8.22 5.90
CA TRP A 151 16.57 -6.93 5.76
C TRP A 151 16.26 -6.36 7.14
N ILE A 152 16.07 -5.05 7.19
CA ILE A 152 15.68 -4.31 8.40
C ILE A 152 14.26 -3.80 8.17
N GLU A 153 13.38 -3.89 9.17
CA GLU A 153 12.05 -3.29 9.06
C GLU A 153 12.15 -1.78 8.76
N PRO A 154 11.32 -1.21 7.87
CA PRO A 154 11.48 0.19 7.47
C PRO A 154 11.41 1.15 8.66
N SER A 155 10.55 0.85 9.64
CA SER A 155 10.51 1.55 10.94
C SER A 155 11.86 1.58 11.64
N ARG A 156 12.54 0.45 11.82
CA ARG A 156 13.85 0.40 12.49
C ARG A 156 14.95 1.06 11.66
N TRP A 157 14.88 0.94 10.34
CA TRP A 157 15.80 1.65 9.44
C TRP A 157 15.62 3.17 9.56
N ARG A 158 14.38 3.68 9.67
CA ARG A 158 14.14 5.11 9.96
C ARG A 158 14.77 5.58 11.26
N HIS A 159 14.91 4.70 12.26
CA HIS A 159 15.55 4.98 13.55
C HIS A 159 17.07 4.71 13.57
N GLY A 160 17.69 4.50 12.40
CA GLY A 160 19.15 4.47 12.26
C GLY A 160 19.77 3.07 12.20
N GLU A 161 18.99 1.99 12.32
CA GLU A 161 19.52 0.64 12.10
C GLU A 161 19.98 0.47 10.64
N ARG A 162 21.19 -0.05 10.43
CA ARG A 162 21.79 -0.23 9.09
C ARG A 162 22.44 -1.60 8.97
N LEU A 163 22.26 -2.24 7.81
CA LEU A 163 22.97 -3.47 7.48
C LEU A 163 24.48 -3.21 7.44
N ARG A 164 25.29 -4.24 7.68
CA ARG A 164 26.75 -4.12 7.63
C ARG A 164 27.24 -3.60 6.28
N CYS A 165 26.61 -4.07 5.19
CA CYS A 165 26.92 -3.65 3.83
C CYS A 165 26.52 -2.20 3.50
N GLU A 166 25.68 -1.55 4.30
CA GLU A 166 25.32 -0.13 4.13
C GLU A 166 26.36 0.79 4.75
N ARG A 167 27.13 0.29 5.71
CA ARG A 167 28.18 1.07 6.36
C ARG A 167 29.33 1.15 5.37
N ARG A 168 29.67 2.37 4.92
CA ARG A 168 30.97 2.58 4.25
C ARG A 168 32.07 2.09 5.21
N PRO A 169 33.12 1.42 4.71
CA PRO A 169 34.33 1.24 5.51
C PRO A 169 34.75 2.60 6.05
N ALA A 170 35.23 2.64 7.30
CA ALA A 170 35.88 3.85 7.80
C ALA A 170 37.01 4.23 6.81
N PRO A 171 37.19 5.53 6.52
CA PRO A 171 38.25 5.99 5.64
C PRO A 171 39.63 5.55 6.15
#